data_AF-A0A1E7HT52-F1
#
_entry.id   AF-A0A1E7HT52-F1
#
_cell.length_a   1.000
_cell.length_b   1.000
_cell.length_c   1.000
_cell.angle_alpha   90.00
_cell.angle_beta   90.00
_cell.angle_gamma   90.00
#
_symmetry.space_group_name_H-M   'P 1'
#
loop_
_entity.id
_entity.type
_entity.pdbx_description
1 polymer ?
#
loop_
_entity_poly.entity_id
_entity_poly.type
_entity_poly.pdbx_seq_one_letter_code
_entity_poly.pdbx_strand_id
1 'polypeptide(L)'
;MKNNIFNGQISGRKEIHTKDKIRFDCHPEVACFTRCCKDADMYLYPYDIIRMKKGLGISSDRFLEQYSIQAIRDNPYFPSLMLKMSDDQEKSCPFLSPEGCTIYKDRPFSCRSYPLERAVARSGDENGRKVLYFIMRHSYCLGHKESREWTVTEWIEDQEMELYNEMNDLWVDIDSTFRVNPWGSQGIDSPALKMAFMACFNIDMFKKFIFESSFLSRFDLPGERIEKLKRSDVELMKFGFDWTKFFLTGSGPLVLTRPETDPS
;
A
#
# COMPACT_ATOMS: atom_id res chain seq x y z
N MET A 1 15.51 -17.89 -11.75
CA MET A 1 14.21 -18.50 -11.40
C MET A 1 14.08 -18.49 -9.88
N LYS A 2 13.60 -17.38 -9.30
CA LYS A 2 13.25 -17.36 -7.88
C LYS A 2 11.82 -17.89 -7.82
N ASN A 3 11.66 -19.05 -7.20
CA ASN A 3 10.36 -19.66 -6.95
C ASN A 3 9.41 -18.61 -6.39
N ASN A 4 8.19 -18.61 -6.90
CA ASN A 4 7.11 -17.72 -6.51
C ASN A 4 6.72 -18.03 -5.05
N ILE A 5 7.43 -17.41 -4.09
CA ILE A 5 7.34 -17.70 -2.64
C ILE A 5 5.90 -17.55 -2.13
N PHE A 6 5.09 -16.70 -2.77
CA PHE A 6 3.70 -16.45 -2.40
C PHE A 6 2.74 -17.61 -2.71
N ASN A 7 2.85 -18.27 -3.86
CA ASN A 7 1.88 -19.31 -4.24
C ASN A 7 2.15 -20.67 -3.56
N GLY A 8 3.40 -20.95 -3.19
CA GLY A 8 3.76 -22.19 -2.50
C GLY A 8 3.41 -22.20 -1.00
N GLN A 9 3.27 -21.02 -0.36
CA GLN A 9 3.04 -20.92 1.09
C GLN A 9 1.56 -20.91 1.51
N ILE A 10 0.59 -20.74 0.60
CA ILE A 10 -0.84 -20.75 0.96
C ILE A 10 -1.35 -22.20 1.15
N SER A 11 -0.76 -23.16 0.44
CA SER A 11 -1.09 -24.59 0.59
C SER A 11 -0.65 -25.08 1.98
N GLY A 12 -1.60 -25.27 2.89
CA GLY A 12 -1.37 -25.78 4.25
C GLY A 12 -1.50 -24.75 5.39
N ARG A 13 -1.80 -23.48 5.09
CA ARG A 13 -2.09 -22.49 6.13
C ARG A 13 -3.55 -22.52 6.54
N LYS A 14 -3.80 -22.56 7.86
CA LYS A 14 -5.14 -22.54 8.44
C LYS A 14 -5.70 -21.11 8.37
N GLU A 15 -6.83 -20.96 7.69
CA GLU A 15 -7.66 -19.75 7.76
C GLU A 15 -8.15 -19.53 9.19
N ILE A 16 -8.13 -18.29 9.65
CA ILE A 16 -8.69 -17.87 10.93
C ILE A 16 -9.69 -16.73 10.74
N HIS A 17 -10.58 -16.57 11.70
CA HIS A 17 -11.66 -15.59 11.70
C HIS A 17 -11.45 -14.50 12.76
N THR A 18 -12.23 -13.43 12.68
CA THR A 18 -12.07 -12.23 13.53
C THR A 18 -12.17 -12.51 15.04
N LYS A 19 -12.92 -13.55 15.45
CA LYS A 19 -13.07 -13.97 16.85
C LYS A 19 -12.07 -15.05 17.28
N ASP A 20 -11.28 -15.59 16.36
CA ASP A 20 -10.27 -16.59 16.71
C ASP A 20 -9.15 -15.95 17.52
N LYS A 21 -8.60 -16.73 18.45
CA LYS A 21 -7.50 -16.29 19.31
C LYS A 21 -6.14 -16.63 18.71
N ILE A 22 -5.19 -15.73 18.93
CA ILE A 22 -3.78 -15.85 18.56
C ILE A 22 -2.91 -15.57 19.79
N ARG A 23 -1.78 -16.27 19.91
CA ARG A 23 -0.74 -15.98 20.90
C ARG A 23 0.41 -15.28 20.24
N PHE A 24 0.66 -14.05 20.66
CA PHE A 24 1.72 -13.23 20.12
C PHE A 24 2.02 -12.03 21.02
N ASP A 25 3.30 -11.72 21.21
CA ASP A 25 3.72 -10.40 21.67
C ASP A 25 5.09 -10.04 21.08
N CYS A 26 5.35 -8.77 20.84
CA CYS A 26 6.62 -8.28 20.30
C CYS A 26 7.03 -7.00 21.04
N HIS A 27 8.07 -7.12 21.88
CA HIS A 27 8.57 -6.06 22.74
C HIS A 27 10.10 -6.15 22.87
N PRO A 28 10.78 -5.12 23.37
CA PRO A 28 12.25 -5.09 23.45
C PRO A 28 12.90 -6.26 24.20
N GLU A 29 12.18 -6.94 25.09
CA GLU A 29 12.71 -8.04 25.90
C GLU A 29 12.60 -9.41 25.21
N VAL A 30 11.83 -9.53 24.12
CA VAL A 30 11.80 -10.78 23.36
C VAL A 30 13.14 -10.99 22.66
N ALA A 31 13.73 -12.17 22.80
CA ALA A 31 15.11 -12.41 22.32
C ALA A 31 15.30 -12.24 20.81
N CYS A 32 14.22 -12.23 20.01
CA CYS A 32 14.27 -11.94 18.57
C CYS A 32 13.99 -10.48 18.21
N PHE A 33 13.91 -9.56 19.18
CA PHE A 33 13.58 -8.16 18.93
C PHE A 33 14.47 -7.57 17.83
N THR A 34 13.88 -6.83 16.89
CA THR A 34 14.50 -6.28 15.67
C THR A 34 15.01 -7.27 14.62
N ARG A 35 14.97 -8.60 14.86
CA ARG A 35 15.46 -9.57 13.86
C ARG A 35 14.68 -9.51 12.54
N CYS A 36 13.38 -9.19 12.59
CA CYS A 36 12.54 -9.01 11.40
C CYS A 36 12.92 -7.79 10.55
N CYS A 37 13.74 -6.88 11.07
CA CYS A 37 14.18 -5.67 10.35
C CYS A 37 15.46 -5.92 9.52
N LYS A 38 15.82 -7.17 9.25
CA LYS A 38 17.04 -7.57 8.52
C LYS A 38 16.68 -8.50 7.37
N ASP A 39 17.22 -8.24 6.17
CA ASP A 39 16.97 -9.01 4.93
C ASP A 39 15.47 -9.27 4.64
N ALA A 40 14.63 -8.26 4.89
CA ALA A 40 13.19 -8.33 4.64
C ALA A 40 12.88 -8.02 3.16
N ASP A 41 11.95 -8.78 2.57
CA ASP A 41 11.38 -8.51 1.23
C ASP A 41 9.95 -7.98 1.39
N MET A 42 9.80 -6.66 1.29
CA MET A 42 8.63 -5.96 1.81
C MET A 42 7.97 -5.08 0.76
N TYR A 43 6.72 -5.41 0.38
CA TYR A 43 5.90 -4.53 -0.43
C TYR A 43 5.55 -3.25 0.32
N LEU A 44 5.51 -2.14 -0.42
CA LEU A 44 4.98 -0.87 0.01
C LEU A 44 3.70 -0.57 -0.79
N TYR A 45 2.59 -0.45 -0.08
CA TYR A 45 1.34 0.02 -0.67
C TYR A 45 1.32 1.56 -0.73
N PRO A 46 0.44 2.15 -1.57
CA PRO A 46 0.29 3.61 -1.65
C PRO A 46 0.15 4.31 -0.29
N TYR A 47 -0.63 3.71 0.61
CA TYR A 47 -0.83 4.26 1.94
C TYR A 47 0.42 4.16 2.83
N ASP A 48 1.23 3.11 2.68
CA ASP A 48 2.51 2.99 3.39
C ASP A 48 3.44 4.15 3.04
N ILE A 49 3.50 4.53 1.76
CA ILE A 49 4.32 5.66 1.30
C ILE A 49 3.87 6.96 1.96
N ILE A 50 2.56 7.21 2.04
CA ILE A 50 2.00 8.40 2.70
C ILE A 50 2.38 8.43 4.18
N ARG A 51 2.26 7.29 4.87
CA ARG A 51 2.59 7.19 6.30
C ARG A 51 4.08 7.37 6.54
N MET A 52 4.92 6.63 5.81
CA MET A 52 6.36 6.64 5.98
C MET A 52 6.97 7.99 5.61
N LYS A 53 6.55 8.62 4.49
CA LYS A 53 7.05 9.98 4.14
C LYS A 53 6.68 11.00 5.21
N LYS A 54 5.50 10.89 5.81
CA LYS A 54 5.03 11.77 6.90
C LYS A 54 5.86 11.56 8.16
N GLY A 55 6.12 10.32 8.55
CA GLY A 55 6.97 9.99 9.70
C GLY A 55 8.40 10.48 9.54
N LEU A 56 8.89 10.54 8.30
CA LEU A 56 10.23 11.05 7.95
C LEU A 56 10.28 12.57 7.71
N GLY A 57 9.13 13.23 7.51
CA GLY A 57 9.07 14.66 7.18
C GLY A 57 9.63 14.99 5.78
N ILE A 58 9.49 14.08 4.81
CA ILE A 58 10.01 14.26 3.44
C ILE A 58 8.90 14.14 2.39
N SER A 59 9.18 14.54 1.14
CA SER A 59 8.25 14.35 0.02
C SER A 59 8.26 12.90 -0.49
N SER A 60 7.19 12.51 -1.20
CA SER A 60 7.10 11.20 -1.86
C SER A 60 8.19 11.02 -2.92
N ASP A 61 8.57 12.07 -3.65
CA ASP A 61 9.70 12.01 -4.61
C ASP A 61 10.98 11.54 -3.91
N ARG A 62 11.32 12.17 -2.78
CA ARG A 62 12.51 11.83 -1.98
C ARG A 62 12.39 10.45 -1.36
N PHE A 63 11.22 10.10 -0.85
CA PHE A 63 10.98 8.78 -0.27
C PHE A 63 11.19 7.67 -1.29
N LEU A 64 10.59 7.80 -2.48
CA LEU A 64 10.70 6.83 -3.57
C LEU A 64 12.15 6.66 -4.02
N GLU A 65 12.88 7.78 -4.18
CA GLU A 65 14.30 7.79 -4.56
C GLU A 65 15.20 7.09 -3.52
N GLN A 66 15.02 7.40 -2.24
CA GLN A 66 15.95 6.98 -1.19
C GLN A 66 15.63 5.60 -0.59
N TYR A 67 14.34 5.30 -0.42
CA TYR A 67 13.87 4.18 0.39
C TYR A 67 13.03 3.16 -0.38
N SER A 68 12.89 3.28 -1.69
CA SER A 68 12.15 2.30 -2.48
C SER A 68 12.96 1.72 -3.64
N ILE A 69 12.58 0.51 -4.05
CA ILE A 69 12.98 -0.07 -5.33
C ILE A 69 11.75 -0.57 -6.06
N GLN A 70 11.73 -0.41 -7.39
CA GLN A 70 10.70 -0.99 -8.24
C GLN A 70 11.05 -2.43 -8.60
N ALA A 71 10.05 -3.30 -8.59
CA ALA A 71 10.24 -4.70 -8.90
C ALA A 71 8.99 -5.29 -9.58
N ILE A 72 9.18 -6.06 -10.65
CA ILE A 72 8.10 -6.89 -11.19
C ILE A 72 7.95 -8.13 -10.29
N ARG A 73 6.72 -8.37 -9.82
CA ARG A 73 6.39 -9.42 -8.85
C ARG A 73 5.14 -10.19 -9.29
N ASP A 74 4.16 -10.31 -8.41
CA ASP A 74 2.92 -11.04 -8.63
C ASP A 74 2.01 -10.36 -9.66
N ASN A 75 2.07 -9.03 -9.80
CA ASN A 75 1.54 -8.30 -10.95
C ASN A 75 2.65 -8.13 -12.01
N PRO A 76 2.54 -8.79 -13.18
CA PRO A 76 3.56 -8.68 -14.22
C PRO A 76 3.45 -7.38 -15.05
N TYR A 77 2.35 -6.64 -14.94
CA TYR A 77 2.05 -5.50 -15.81
C TYR A 77 2.25 -4.15 -15.12
N PHE A 78 2.50 -4.12 -13.81
CA PHE A 78 2.72 -2.88 -13.08
C PHE A 78 3.78 -3.10 -12.00
N PRO A 79 4.78 -2.20 -11.87
CA PRO A 79 5.84 -2.39 -10.90
C PRO A 79 5.30 -2.30 -9.47
N SER A 80 5.65 -3.30 -8.65
CA SER A 80 5.51 -3.19 -7.21
C SER A 80 6.62 -2.30 -6.66
N LEU A 81 6.32 -1.56 -5.60
CA LEU A 81 7.33 -0.90 -4.80
C LEU A 81 7.70 -1.78 -3.61
N MET A 82 9.00 -1.92 -3.41
CA MET A 82 9.57 -2.63 -2.27
C MET A 82 10.37 -1.66 -1.42
N LEU A 83 10.41 -1.88 -0.10
CA LEU A 83 11.34 -1.17 0.77
C LEU A 83 12.78 -1.49 0.36
N LYS A 84 13.58 -0.44 0.16
CA LYS A 84 15.02 -0.57 -0.12
C LYS A 84 15.75 -0.83 1.21
N MET A 85 16.26 -2.06 1.36
CA MET A 85 17.14 -2.41 2.47
C MET A 85 18.53 -1.79 2.27
N SER A 86 19.25 -1.57 3.37
CA SER A 86 20.62 -1.03 3.34
C SER A 86 21.59 -2.00 2.68
N ASP A 87 22.69 -1.50 2.12
CA ASP A 87 23.74 -2.31 1.47
C ASP A 87 24.73 -2.93 2.49
N ASP A 88 24.39 -2.95 3.78
CA ASP A 88 25.20 -3.60 4.81
C ASP A 88 25.10 -5.14 4.72
N GLN A 89 25.96 -5.83 5.47
CA GLN A 89 26.02 -7.30 5.45
C GLN A 89 24.69 -7.97 5.87
N GLU A 90 23.92 -7.32 6.74
CA GLU A 90 22.65 -7.86 7.27
C GLU A 90 21.44 -7.43 6.45
N LYS A 91 21.64 -6.55 5.45
CA LYS A 91 20.61 -5.82 4.73
C LYS A 91 19.60 -5.22 5.70
N SER A 92 20.08 -4.40 6.62
CA SER A 92 19.25 -3.79 7.66
C SER A 92 18.21 -2.83 7.07
N CYS A 93 17.03 -2.79 7.67
CA CYS A 93 16.02 -1.78 7.39
C CYS A 93 16.64 -0.40 7.67
N PRO A 94 16.51 0.58 6.76
CA PRO A 94 17.12 1.90 6.94
C PRO A 94 16.56 2.67 8.14
N PHE A 95 15.44 2.22 8.72
CA PHE A 95 14.82 2.80 9.91
C PHE A 95 15.14 2.05 11.20
N LEU A 96 16.02 1.04 11.14
CA LEU A 96 16.45 0.31 12.32
C LEU A 96 17.53 1.09 13.08
N SER A 97 17.29 1.29 14.37
CA SER A 97 18.25 1.82 15.36
C SER A 97 18.50 0.78 16.46
N PRO A 98 19.52 0.97 17.32
CA PRO A 98 19.72 0.10 18.49
C PRO A 98 18.48 0.01 19.40
N GLU A 99 17.67 1.07 19.47
CA GLU A 99 16.45 1.14 20.27
C GLU A 99 15.21 0.59 19.55
N GLY A 100 15.32 0.20 18.27
CA GLY A 100 14.23 -0.31 17.44
C GLY A 100 13.92 0.56 16.23
N CYS A 101 12.69 0.52 15.74
CA CYS A 101 12.28 1.24 14.52
C CYS A 101 12.07 2.74 14.80
N THR A 102 12.79 3.61 14.10
CA THR A 102 12.72 5.07 14.27
C THR A 102 11.41 5.68 13.77
N ILE A 103 10.69 4.98 12.88
CA ILE A 103 9.37 5.38 12.36
C ILE A 103 8.27 4.42 12.83
N TYR A 104 8.40 3.80 14.01
CA TYR A 104 7.52 2.72 14.44
C TYR A 104 6.01 3.04 14.29
N LYS A 105 5.58 4.26 14.63
CA LYS A 105 4.16 4.68 14.49
C LYS A 105 3.68 4.76 13.04
N ASP A 106 4.58 4.96 12.08
CA ASP A 106 4.32 5.09 10.66
C ASP A 106 4.91 3.93 9.83
N ARG A 107 5.23 2.81 10.51
CA ARG A 107 5.72 1.58 9.89
C ARG A 107 4.71 1.03 8.87
N PRO A 108 5.20 0.40 7.79
CA PRO A 108 4.34 -0.11 6.71
C PRO A 108 3.41 -1.24 7.18
N PHE A 109 2.39 -1.50 6.38
CA PHE A 109 1.34 -2.49 6.67
C PHE A 109 1.88 -3.85 7.03
N SER A 110 2.87 -4.36 6.30
CA SER A 110 3.48 -5.68 6.57
C SER A 110 4.19 -5.77 7.92
N CYS A 111 4.85 -4.69 8.38
CA CYS A 111 5.42 -4.62 9.74
C CYS A 111 4.32 -4.55 10.81
N ARG A 112 3.22 -3.86 10.50
CA ARG A 112 2.10 -3.61 11.42
C ARG A 112 1.20 -4.82 11.56
N SER A 113 0.95 -5.54 10.48
CA SER A 113 0.02 -6.65 10.45
C SER A 113 0.63 -7.89 11.10
N TYR A 114 1.95 -8.07 11.04
CA TYR A 114 2.63 -9.27 11.54
C TYR A 114 2.25 -9.59 13.00
N PRO A 115 1.77 -10.80 13.31
CA PRO A 115 1.84 -12.01 12.49
C PRO A 115 0.59 -12.27 11.64
N LEU A 116 -0.42 -11.40 11.73
CA LEU A 116 -1.67 -11.49 11.00
C LEU A 116 -1.44 -11.12 9.52
N GLU A 117 -1.55 -12.11 8.65
CA GLU A 117 -1.61 -11.90 7.21
C GLU A 117 -3.06 -11.76 6.78
N ARG A 118 -3.32 -10.76 5.94
CA ARG A 118 -4.65 -10.45 5.40
C ARG A 118 -4.64 -10.67 3.90
N ALA A 119 -5.52 -11.53 3.41
CA ALA A 119 -5.73 -11.76 2.00
C ALA A 119 -7.12 -11.25 1.59
N VAL A 120 -7.17 -10.54 0.47
CA VAL A 120 -8.39 -9.93 -0.05
C VAL A 120 -8.72 -10.56 -1.40
N ALA A 121 -9.96 -11.03 -1.55
CA ALA A 121 -10.44 -11.49 -2.84
C ALA A 121 -10.54 -10.30 -3.82
N ARG A 122 -9.99 -10.49 -5.03
CA ARG A 122 -10.08 -9.52 -6.15
C ARG A 122 -11.41 -9.59 -6.90
N SER A 123 -12.22 -10.60 -6.61
CA SER A 123 -13.56 -10.82 -7.18
C SER A 123 -14.61 -10.69 -6.07
N GLY A 124 -15.58 -9.80 -6.24
CA GLY A 124 -16.73 -9.64 -5.34
C GLY A 124 -17.62 -8.47 -5.77
N ASP A 125 -18.91 -8.59 -5.52
CA ASP A 125 -19.89 -7.51 -5.72
C ASP A 125 -19.65 -6.38 -4.71
N GLU A 126 -20.16 -5.19 -5.01
CA GLU A 126 -20.12 -3.98 -4.16
C GLU A 126 -20.63 -4.21 -2.72
N ASN A 127 -21.31 -5.34 -2.48
CA ASN A 127 -21.95 -5.73 -1.22
C ASN A 127 -21.15 -6.68 -0.31
N GLY A 128 -19.89 -7.02 -0.60
CA GLY A 128 -19.10 -7.79 0.36
C GLY A 128 -17.76 -8.31 -0.14
N ARG A 129 -16.69 -7.54 0.09
CA ARG A 129 -15.31 -8.00 -0.11
C ARG A 129 -15.00 -9.18 0.82
N LYS A 130 -14.63 -10.32 0.24
CA LYS A 130 -14.16 -11.48 1.02
C LYS A 130 -12.74 -11.23 1.51
N VAL A 131 -12.59 -11.18 2.84
CA VAL A 131 -11.31 -11.03 3.53
C VAL A 131 -11.01 -12.32 4.28
N LEU A 132 -9.79 -12.84 4.11
CA LEU A 132 -9.29 -14.02 4.78
C LEU A 132 -8.08 -13.63 5.65
N TYR A 133 -7.95 -14.28 6.81
CA TYR A 133 -6.83 -14.07 7.70
C TYR A 133 -6.03 -15.36 7.91
N PHE A 134 -4.72 -15.21 8.03
CA PHE A 134 -3.78 -16.29 8.29
C PHE A 134 -2.73 -15.83 9.31
N ILE A 135 -2.05 -16.78 9.95
CA ILE A 135 -0.93 -16.49 10.83
C ILE A 135 0.38 -16.85 10.14
N MET A 136 1.18 -15.82 9.89
CA MET A 136 2.55 -15.98 9.45
C MET A 136 3.42 -16.42 10.63
N ARG A 137 4.34 -17.36 10.36
CA ARG A 137 5.30 -17.85 11.35
C ARG A 137 6.68 -17.94 10.71
N HIS A 138 7.55 -16.99 11.03
CA HIS A 138 8.96 -17.12 10.74
C HIS A 138 9.68 -17.87 11.85
N SER A 139 10.63 -18.73 11.50
CA SER A 139 11.38 -19.56 12.47
C SER A 139 12.15 -18.73 13.50
N TYR A 140 12.60 -17.52 13.11
CA TYR A 140 13.29 -16.60 14.02
C TYR A 140 12.35 -15.86 14.98
N CYS A 141 11.04 -15.85 14.73
CA CYS A 141 10.10 -15.03 15.49
C CYS A 141 9.68 -15.75 16.77
N LEU A 142 10.26 -15.32 17.88
CA LEU A 142 9.97 -15.85 19.22
C LEU A 142 8.73 -15.23 19.86
N GLY A 143 8.17 -14.15 19.29
CA GLY A 143 6.93 -13.54 19.78
C GLY A 143 5.73 -14.48 19.83
N HIS A 144 5.72 -15.54 19.01
CA HIS A 144 4.72 -16.61 19.07
C HIS A 144 4.79 -17.50 20.32
N LYS A 145 5.87 -17.40 21.10
CA LYS A 145 6.07 -18.16 22.35
C LYS A 145 5.64 -17.37 23.59
N GLU A 146 5.31 -16.09 23.42
CA GLU A 146 4.80 -15.24 24.48
C GLU A 146 3.39 -15.68 24.92
N SER A 147 3.03 -15.35 26.17
CA SER A 147 1.78 -15.79 26.77
C SER A 147 0.57 -14.90 26.44
N ARG A 148 0.80 -13.70 25.87
CA ARG A 148 -0.27 -12.76 25.56
C ARG A 148 -1.19 -13.33 24.47
N GLU A 149 -2.49 -13.29 24.75
CA GLU A 149 -3.54 -13.70 23.83
C GLU A 149 -4.28 -12.49 23.28
N TRP A 150 -4.63 -12.58 22.01
CA TRP A 150 -5.44 -11.61 21.29
C TRP A 150 -6.51 -12.34 20.49
N THR A 151 -7.68 -11.76 20.33
CA THR A 151 -8.52 -12.02 19.17
C THR A 151 -7.95 -11.31 17.95
N VAL A 152 -8.30 -11.77 16.75
CA VAL A 152 -7.93 -11.07 15.51
C VAL A 152 -8.46 -9.63 15.50
N THR A 153 -9.67 -9.38 16.01
CA THR A 153 -10.21 -8.02 16.15
C THR A 153 -9.35 -7.17 17.08
N GLU A 154 -9.02 -7.65 18.28
CA GLU A 154 -8.17 -6.89 19.23
C GLU A 154 -6.78 -6.60 18.64
N TRP A 155 -6.22 -7.52 17.85
CA TRP A 155 -4.94 -7.30 17.18
C TRP A 155 -5.03 -6.19 16.11
N ILE A 156 -6.10 -6.18 15.31
CA ILE A 156 -6.34 -5.15 14.30
C ILE A 156 -6.46 -3.77 14.95
N GLU A 157 -7.20 -3.68 16.06
CA GLU A 157 -7.39 -2.45 16.83
C GLU A 157 -6.08 -1.97 17.48
N ASP A 158 -5.37 -2.86 18.19
CA ASP A 158 -4.10 -2.54 18.85
C ASP A 158 -3.01 -2.07 17.88
N GLN A 159 -2.99 -2.67 16.68
CA GLN A 159 -2.05 -2.31 15.64
C GLN A 159 -2.52 -1.14 14.76
N GLU A 160 -3.70 -0.54 15.01
CA GLU A 160 -4.29 0.57 14.25
C GLU A 160 -4.43 0.25 12.75
N MET A 161 -4.94 -0.93 12.43
CA MET A 161 -4.93 -1.47 11.06
C MET A 161 -6.15 -1.08 10.23
N GLU A 162 -7.21 -0.50 10.80
CA GLU A 162 -8.48 -0.24 10.11
C GLU A 162 -8.29 0.63 8.87
N LEU A 163 -7.62 1.77 9.01
CA LEU A 163 -7.39 2.67 7.89
C LEU A 163 -6.40 2.08 6.88
N TYR A 164 -5.41 1.31 7.31
CA TYR A 164 -4.54 0.57 6.39
C TYR A 164 -5.35 -0.44 5.58
N ASN A 165 -6.23 -1.20 6.24
CA ASN A 165 -7.09 -2.19 5.60
C ASN A 165 -7.98 -1.51 4.55
N GLU A 166 -8.66 -0.41 4.89
CA GLU A 166 -9.49 0.37 3.96
C GLU A 166 -8.69 0.86 2.74
N MET A 167 -7.49 1.40 2.96
CA MET A 167 -6.70 1.96 1.86
C MET A 167 -6.10 0.87 0.97
N ASN A 168 -5.65 -0.24 1.56
CA ASN A 168 -5.11 -1.38 0.83
C ASN A 168 -6.20 -2.06 0.00
N ASP A 169 -7.42 -2.05 0.51
CA ASP A 169 -8.63 -2.51 -0.16
C ASP A 169 -8.91 -1.72 -1.45
N LEU A 170 -8.83 -0.38 -1.39
CA LEU A 170 -8.91 0.45 -2.60
C LEU A 170 -7.77 0.16 -3.58
N TRP A 171 -6.55 -0.06 -3.06
CA TRP A 171 -5.41 -0.44 -3.89
C TRP A 171 -5.61 -1.78 -4.60
N VAL A 172 -6.24 -2.77 -3.96
CA VAL A 172 -6.55 -4.08 -4.59
C VAL A 172 -7.44 -3.91 -5.83
N ASP A 173 -8.39 -2.98 -5.81
CA ASP A 173 -9.27 -2.72 -6.96
C ASP A 173 -8.51 -2.09 -8.14
N ILE A 174 -7.62 -1.16 -7.82
CA ILE A 174 -6.76 -0.51 -8.82
C ILE A 174 -5.73 -1.50 -9.39
N ASP A 175 -5.03 -2.26 -8.54
CA ASP A 175 -4.11 -3.31 -8.94
C ASP A 175 -4.80 -4.37 -9.82
N SER A 176 -6.07 -4.68 -9.56
CA SER A 176 -6.87 -5.59 -10.41
C SER A 176 -7.12 -5.03 -11.81
N THR A 177 -7.30 -3.70 -11.94
CA THR A 177 -7.39 -3.02 -13.24
C THR A 177 -6.07 -3.07 -14.00
N PHE A 178 -4.93 -3.06 -13.31
CA PHE A 178 -3.62 -3.17 -13.95
C PHE A 178 -3.32 -4.60 -14.44
N ARG A 179 -3.87 -5.62 -13.77
CA ARG A 179 -3.64 -7.04 -14.10
C ARG A 179 -4.21 -7.48 -15.45
N VAL A 180 -5.14 -6.71 -16.03
CA VAL A 180 -5.65 -6.97 -17.38
C VAL A 180 -4.80 -6.34 -18.49
N ASN A 181 -3.60 -5.85 -18.15
CA ASN A 181 -2.66 -5.17 -19.04
C ASN A 181 -3.28 -4.01 -19.85
N PRO A 182 -3.79 -2.96 -19.18
CA PRO A 182 -4.41 -1.82 -19.87
C PRO A 182 -3.40 -0.98 -20.67
N TRP A 183 -2.10 -1.25 -20.52
CA TRP A 183 -1.01 -0.57 -21.22
C TRP A 183 -0.74 -1.16 -22.63
N GLY A 184 -1.36 -2.30 -22.96
CA GLY A 184 -1.22 -2.96 -24.24
C GLY A 184 0.23 -3.35 -24.58
N SER A 185 0.61 -3.18 -25.85
CA SER A 185 1.96 -3.49 -26.34
C SER A 185 3.03 -2.50 -25.90
N GLN A 186 2.63 -1.29 -25.45
CA GLN A 186 3.58 -0.30 -24.96
C GLN A 186 4.19 -0.71 -23.62
N GLY A 187 3.47 -1.51 -22.81
CA GLY A 187 3.95 -1.99 -21.52
C GLY A 187 4.51 -0.86 -20.65
N ILE A 188 5.74 -1.03 -20.17
CA ILE A 188 6.44 -0.09 -19.28
C ILE A 188 6.67 1.30 -19.89
N ASP A 189 6.67 1.40 -21.23
CA ASP A 189 6.89 2.67 -21.93
C ASP A 189 5.61 3.49 -22.10
N SER A 190 4.45 2.91 -21.74
CA SER A 190 3.15 3.57 -21.83
C SER A 190 3.10 4.87 -21.01
N PRO A 191 2.73 6.01 -21.61
CA PRO A 191 2.46 7.24 -20.85
C PRO A 191 1.39 7.05 -19.77
N ALA A 192 0.38 6.20 -20.04
CA ALA A 192 -0.69 5.89 -19.09
C ALA A 192 -0.16 5.17 -17.84
N LEU A 193 0.81 4.26 -18.00
CA LEU A 193 1.47 3.60 -16.87
C LEU A 193 2.23 4.60 -16.01
N LYS A 194 2.98 5.54 -16.63
CA LYS A 194 3.71 6.59 -15.92
C LYS A 194 2.76 7.51 -15.13
N MET A 195 1.61 7.84 -15.71
CA MET A 195 0.55 8.61 -15.03
C MET A 195 -0.05 7.83 -13.85
N ALA A 196 -0.36 6.54 -14.03
CA ALA A 196 -0.86 5.67 -12.95
C ALA A 196 0.15 5.56 -11.81
N PHE A 197 1.44 5.38 -12.13
CA PHE A 197 2.51 5.32 -11.13
C PHE A 197 2.61 6.63 -10.32
N MET A 198 2.56 7.78 -11.00
CA MET A 198 2.53 9.08 -10.32
C MET A 198 1.31 9.22 -9.39
N ALA A 199 0.11 8.93 -9.89
CA ALA A 199 -1.13 9.05 -9.13
C ALA A 199 -1.20 8.12 -7.92
N CYS A 200 -0.65 6.91 -8.03
CA CYS A 200 -0.74 5.89 -6.98
C CYS A 200 0.42 5.97 -5.97
N PHE A 201 1.62 6.35 -6.39
CA PHE A 201 2.81 6.24 -5.52
C PHE A 201 3.56 7.56 -5.30
N ASN A 202 3.46 8.53 -6.20
CA ASN A 202 4.15 9.81 -6.07
C ASN A 202 3.17 10.95 -5.77
N ILE A 203 2.61 10.92 -4.57
CA ILE A 203 1.47 11.76 -4.18
C ILE A 203 1.78 13.27 -4.26
N ASP A 204 3.00 13.69 -3.95
CA ASP A 204 3.40 15.11 -4.02
C ASP A 204 3.56 15.57 -5.49
N MET A 205 4.06 14.71 -6.38
CA MET A 205 4.08 15.00 -7.82
C MET A 205 2.66 15.01 -8.39
N PHE A 206 1.79 14.08 -7.96
CA PHE A 206 0.40 14.07 -8.37
C PHE A 206 -0.35 15.32 -7.90
N LYS A 207 -0.05 15.81 -6.68
CA LYS A 207 -0.55 17.09 -6.18
C LYS A 207 -0.20 18.24 -7.11
N LYS A 208 1.08 18.37 -7.48
CA LYS A 208 1.54 19.40 -8.43
C LYS A 208 0.84 19.26 -9.77
N PHE A 209 0.72 18.04 -10.29
CA PHE A 209 -0.01 17.78 -11.52
C PHE A 209 -1.46 18.27 -11.47
N ILE A 210 -2.18 18.08 -10.36
CA ILE A 210 -3.57 18.57 -10.22
C ILE A 210 -3.62 20.09 -10.15
N PHE A 211 -2.78 20.72 -9.32
CA PHE A 211 -2.94 22.13 -8.97
C PHE A 211 -2.12 23.10 -9.84
N GLU A 212 -1.10 22.62 -10.55
CA GLU A 212 -0.17 23.43 -11.34
C GLU A 212 -0.29 23.15 -12.85
N SER A 213 -1.26 22.35 -13.28
CA SER A 213 -1.56 22.10 -14.70
C SER A 213 -2.99 22.50 -15.05
N SER A 214 -3.41 22.25 -16.30
CA SER A 214 -4.79 22.43 -16.75
C SER A 214 -5.76 21.36 -16.21
N PHE A 215 -5.40 20.60 -15.18
CA PHE A 215 -6.23 19.50 -14.69
C PHE A 215 -7.58 19.99 -14.17
N LEU A 216 -7.59 21.00 -13.29
CA LEU A 216 -8.82 21.54 -12.69
C LEU A 216 -9.74 22.24 -13.69
N SER A 217 -9.23 22.64 -14.87
CA SER A 217 -10.07 23.20 -15.94
C SER A 217 -10.74 22.12 -16.80
N ARG A 218 -10.40 20.85 -16.64
CA ARG A 218 -10.92 19.72 -17.43
C ARG A 218 -11.95 18.87 -16.67
N PHE A 219 -11.97 18.96 -15.34
CA PHE A 219 -12.82 18.14 -14.50
C PHE A 219 -13.75 19.00 -13.65
N ASP A 220 -15.02 18.60 -13.59
CA ASP A 220 -16.02 19.23 -12.73
C ASP A 220 -15.80 18.77 -11.28
N LEU A 221 -15.10 19.60 -10.51
CA LEU A 221 -14.76 19.35 -9.11
C LEU A 221 -15.26 20.48 -8.22
N PRO A 222 -16.19 20.21 -7.28
CA PRO A 222 -16.65 21.21 -6.32
C PRO A 222 -15.50 21.79 -5.48
N GLY A 223 -15.58 23.09 -5.16
CA GLY A 223 -14.54 23.78 -4.39
C GLY A 223 -14.21 23.13 -3.04
N GLU A 224 -15.20 22.53 -2.37
CA GLU A 224 -14.98 21.77 -1.12
C GLU A 224 -14.06 20.55 -1.35
N ARG A 225 -14.26 19.82 -2.46
CA ARG A 225 -13.42 18.68 -2.82
C ARG A 225 -11.99 19.14 -3.09
N ILE A 226 -11.83 20.24 -3.84
CA ILE A 226 -10.51 20.86 -4.11
C ILE A 226 -9.79 21.20 -2.81
N GLU A 227 -10.47 21.82 -1.84
CA GLU A 227 -9.86 22.16 -0.55
C GLU A 227 -9.47 20.93 0.28
N LYS A 228 -10.26 19.84 0.24
CA LYS A 228 -9.89 18.56 0.86
C LYS A 228 -8.63 17.97 0.23
N LEU A 229 -8.54 17.95 -1.10
CA LEU A 229 -7.38 17.46 -1.84
C LEU A 229 -6.09 18.25 -1.54
N LYS A 230 -6.19 19.54 -1.23
CA LYS A 230 -5.02 20.34 -0.80
C LYS A 230 -4.49 19.95 0.57
N ARG A 231 -5.36 19.48 1.48
CA ARG A 231 -5.04 19.33 2.91
C ARG A 231 -4.80 17.89 3.35
N SER A 232 -5.25 16.90 2.57
CA SER A 232 -5.17 15.49 2.94
C SER A 232 -4.55 14.65 1.83
N ASP A 233 -3.37 14.09 2.10
CA ASP A 233 -2.71 13.15 1.20
C ASP A 233 -3.54 11.86 1.03
N VAL A 234 -4.35 11.49 2.02
CA VAL A 234 -5.27 10.34 1.94
C VAL A 234 -6.39 10.61 0.94
N GLU A 235 -7.00 11.79 0.99
CA GLU A 235 -8.02 12.18 0.01
C GLU A 235 -7.43 12.32 -1.38
N LEU A 236 -6.20 12.83 -1.47
CA LEU A 236 -5.47 12.92 -2.73
C LEU A 236 -5.14 11.54 -3.33
N MET A 237 -4.83 10.55 -2.49
CA MET A 237 -4.60 9.17 -2.93
C MET A 237 -5.89 8.52 -3.44
N LYS A 238 -6.99 8.65 -2.69
CA LYS A 238 -8.32 8.20 -3.13
C LYS A 238 -8.68 8.81 -4.48
N PHE A 239 -8.42 10.10 -4.64
CA PHE A 239 -8.61 10.79 -5.93
C PHE A 239 -7.67 10.30 -7.03
N GLY A 240 -6.42 9.95 -6.70
CA GLY A 240 -5.48 9.32 -7.63
C GLY A 240 -5.97 7.97 -8.14
N PHE A 241 -6.60 7.17 -7.27
CA PHE A 241 -7.24 5.92 -7.65
C PHE A 241 -8.47 6.16 -8.55
N ASP A 242 -9.34 7.09 -8.19
CA ASP A 242 -10.50 7.47 -9.02
C ASP A 242 -10.06 7.93 -10.42
N TRP A 243 -9.06 8.81 -10.48
CA TRP A 243 -8.52 9.33 -11.75
C TRP A 243 -7.89 8.22 -12.58
N THR A 244 -7.14 7.33 -11.93
CA THR A 244 -6.53 6.17 -12.59
C THR A 244 -7.57 5.25 -13.19
N LYS A 245 -8.62 4.92 -12.43
CA LYS A 245 -9.75 4.14 -12.94
C LYS A 245 -10.40 4.85 -14.12
N PHE A 246 -10.71 6.14 -13.99
CA PHE A 246 -11.35 6.93 -15.03
C PHE A 246 -10.60 6.89 -16.36
N PHE A 247 -9.30 7.19 -16.39
CA PHE A 247 -8.58 7.24 -17.67
C PHE A 247 -8.30 5.86 -18.27
N LEU A 248 -8.37 4.79 -17.48
CA LEU A 248 -8.18 3.41 -17.96
C LEU A 248 -9.47 2.75 -18.43
N THR A 249 -10.58 2.99 -17.76
CA THR A 249 -11.84 2.27 -17.99
C THR A 249 -12.97 3.17 -18.50
N GLY A 250 -12.80 4.49 -18.46
CA GLY A 250 -13.88 5.44 -18.73
C GLY A 250 -14.98 5.47 -17.67
N SER A 251 -14.78 4.80 -16.53
CA SER A 251 -15.77 4.72 -15.44
C SER A 251 -15.21 5.27 -14.13
N GLY A 252 -16.11 5.67 -13.23
CA GLY A 252 -15.74 6.23 -11.93
C GLY A 252 -16.38 7.60 -11.67
N PRO A 253 -16.02 8.26 -10.56
CA PRO A 253 -16.72 9.44 -10.08
C PRO A 253 -16.23 10.76 -10.70
N LEU A 254 -15.30 10.74 -11.66
CA LEU A 254 -14.83 11.95 -12.35
C LEU A 254 -15.72 12.27 -13.55
N VAL A 255 -16.05 13.56 -13.69
CA VAL A 255 -16.85 14.10 -14.80
C VAL A 255 -16.03 15.18 -15.49
N LEU A 256 -15.98 15.14 -16.82
CA LEU A 256 -15.33 16.19 -17.61
C LEU A 256 -16.20 17.45 -17.62
N THR A 257 -15.57 18.62 -17.53
CA THR A 257 -16.26 19.89 -17.81
C THR A 257 -16.78 19.87 -19.24
N ARG A 258 -18.07 20.16 -19.43
CA ARG A 258 -18.63 20.31 -20.79
C ARG A 258 -17.98 21.52 -21.47
N PRO A 259 -17.66 21.45 -22.78
CA PRO A 259 -17.34 22.66 -23.53
C PRO A 259 -18.50 23.64 -23.39
N GLU A 260 -18.21 24.93 -23.17
CA GLU A 260 -19.21 25.96 -23.38
C GLU A 260 -19.66 25.84 -24.84
N THR A 261 -20.90 25.43 -25.06
CA THR A 261 -21.52 25.55 -26.38
C THR A 261 -21.62 27.03 -26.66
N ASP A 262 -20.80 27.50 -27.60
CA ASP A 262 -20.83 28.85 -28.13
C ASP A 262 -22.30 29.20 -28.47
N PRO A 263 -22.92 30.21 -27.84
CA PRO A 263 -24.26 30.62 -28.22
C PRO A 263 -24.16 31.25 -29.61
N SER A 264 -24.53 30.46 -30.61
CA SER A 264 -24.75 30.86 -32.00
C SER A 264 -25.60 32.13 -32.13
#